data_AF-A0A919AI83-F1
#
_entry.id   AF-A0A919AI83-F1
#
_cell.length_a   1.000
_cell.length_b   1.000
_cell.length_c   1.000
_cell.angle_alpha   90.00
_cell.angle_beta   90.00
_cell.angle_gamma   90.00
#
_symmetry.space_group_name_H-M   'P 1'
#
loop_
_entity.id
_entity.type
_entity.pdbx_description
1 polymer ?
#
loop_
_entity_poly.entity_id
_entity_poly.type
_entity_poly.pdbx_seq_one_letter_code
_entity_poly.pdbx_strand_id
1 'polypeptide(L)'
;MNHDITPPPMPSYGPPVPPAPQPQAKRHRTVVIAVAAAVVAAAVSAAVTAGVTGEGDTKAAPTVTVTETVGDDSADAASDDTTAPADDATDDATDEGTGGDVYTLTDTVAYENDVAVSLSGFRRAVSSQYAAPENTDYVRFTVKIKNSGSKTLDTTGLTVNCSYGEDGHSSESIFDSEHGLDGGPDTKLLAGRSINVPWGCELPKAGKLIQIEVSPDMESESAIFTGTVK
;
A
#
# COMPACT_ATOMS: atom_id res chain seq x y z
N MET A 1 -5.89 -41.07 -64.66
CA MET A 1 -4.80 -40.18 -64.22
C MET A 1 -4.92 -40.00 -62.71
N ASN A 2 -4.06 -40.64 -61.93
CA ASN A 2 -3.91 -40.35 -60.50
C ASN A 2 -2.56 -39.65 -60.33
N HIS A 3 -2.58 -38.44 -59.76
CA HIS A 3 -1.37 -37.71 -59.42
C HIS A 3 -0.97 -38.05 -57.99
N ASP A 4 0.14 -38.77 -57.84
CA ASP A 4 0.87 -38.90 -56.58
C ASP A 4 1.45 -37.52 -56.20
N ILE A 5 0.97 -36.94 -55.10
CA ILE A 5 1.53 -35.75 -54.49
C ILE A 5 2.33 -36.22 -53.28
N THR A 6 3.64 -36.38 -53.46
CA THR A 6 4.57 -36.57 -52.36
C THR A 6 4.82 -35.23 -51.66
N PRO A 7 4.72 -35.15 -50.32
CA PRO A 7 5.02 -33.93 -49.59
C PRO A 7 6.53 -33.63 -49.62
N PRO A 8 6.94 -32.35 -49.55
CA PRO A 8 8.34 -31.97 -49.56
C PRO A 8 9.05 -32.40 -48.26
N PRO A 9 10.36 -32.68 -48.30
CA PRO A 9 11.13 -33.02 -47.11
C PRO A 9 11.25 -31.83 -46.17
N MET A 10 10.98 -32.05 -44.88
CA MET A 10 11.15 -31.02 -43.85
C MET A 10 12.64 -30.73 -43.59
N PRO A 11 13.01 -29.48 -43.28
CA PRO A 11 14.38 -29.13 -42.89
C PRO A 11 14.78 -29.82 -41.58
N SER A 12 16.02 -30.32 -41.51
CA SER A 12 16.54 -31.04 -40.35
C SER A 12 16.63 -30.11 -39.13
N TYR A 13 16.05 -30.53 -38.01
CA TYR A 13 16.27 -29.91 -36.71
C TYR A 13 17.77 -29.86 -36.39
N GLY A 14 18.24 -28.68 -35.97
CA GLY A 14 19.62 -28.45 -35.52
C GLY A 14 20.00 -29.30 -34.30
N PRO A 15 21.28 -29.27 -33.88
CA PRO A 15 21.76 -30.11 -32.78
C PRO A 15 20.97 -29.84 -31.49
N PRO A 16 20.77 -30.87 -30.64
CA PRO A 16 20.06 -30.72 -29.38
C PRO A 16 20.78 -29.70 -28.48
N VAL A 17 20.02 -28.72 -27.99
CA VAL A 17 20.51 -27.74 -27.01
C VAL A 17 20.76 -28.50 -25.70
N PRO A 18 21.93 -28.35 -25.05
CA PRO A 18 22.17 -28.98 -23.77
C PRO A 18 21.18 -28.47 -22.71
N PRO A 19 20.76 -29.32 -21.76
CA PRO A 19 19.84 -28.91 -20.70
C PRO A 19 20.45 -27.79 -19.85
N ALA A 20 19.63 -26.80 -19.52
CA ALA A 20 20.02 -25.70 -18.64
C ALA A 20 20.41 -26.23 -17.25
N PRO A 21 21.47 -25.71 -16.61
CA PRO A 21 21.85 -26.10 -15.26
C PRO A 21 20.74 -25.74 -14.27
N GLN A 22 20.25 -26.75 -13.54
CA GLN A 22 19.21 -26.54 -12.52
C GLN A 22 19.77 -25.77 -11.32
N PRO A 23 19.03 -24.77 -10.78
CA PRO A 23 19.44 -24.06 -9.58
C PRO A 23 19.46 -25.02 -8.39
N GLN A 24 20.62 -25.13 -7.75
CA GLN A 24 20.79 -25.98 -6.57
C GLN A 24 20.01 -25.41 -5.39
N ALA A 25 19.09 -26.22 -4.85
CA ALA A 25 18.33 -25.89 -3.65
C ALA A 25 19.28 -25.63 -2.47
N LYS A 26 19.39 -24.37 -2.05
CA LYS A 26 20.10 -23.99 -0.82
C LYS A 26 19.25 -24.43 0.37
N ARG A 27 19.82 -25.28 1.24
CA ARG A 27 19.20 -25.63 2.52
C ARG A 27 19.37 -24.45 3.48
N HIS A 28 18.26 -23.80 3.83
CA HIS A 28 18.25 -22.76 4.86
C HIS A 28 18.33 -23.42 6.24
N ARG A 29 19.30 -22.98 7.05
CA ARG A 29 19.38 -23.30 8.48
C ARG A 29 18.54 -22.26 9.23
N THR A 30 17.39 -22.68 9.75
CA THR A 30 16.54 -21.84 10.60
C THR A 30 17.22 -21.66 11.95
N VAL A 31 17.61 -20.42 12.26
CA VAL A 31 18.05 -20.01 13.60
C VAL A 31 16.88 -19.25 14.22
N VAL A 32 16.25 -19.85 15.23
CA VAL A 32 15.19 -19.22 16.03
C VAL A 32 15.86 -18.37 17.10
N ILE A 33 15.71 -17.04 17.02
CA ILE A 33 16.14 -16.10 18.06
C ILE A 33 14.90 -15.71 18.86
N ALA A 34 14.78 -16.25 20.06
CA ALA A 34 13.77 -15.84 21.03
C ALA A 34 14.21 -14.53 21.69
N VAL A 35 13.49 -13.43 21.45
CA VAL A 35 13.71 -12.16 22.14
C VAL A 35 12.70 -12.04 23.27
N ALA A 36 13.20 -12.06 24.50
CA ALA A 36 12.41 -11.80 25.70
C ALA A 36 12.28 -10.28 25.93
N ALA A 37 11.07 -9.75 25.84
CA ALA A 37 10.78 -8.36 26.21
C ALA A 37 10.55 -8.27 27.73
N ALA A 38 11.47 -7.62 28.44
CA ALA A 38 11.33 -7.28 29.85
C ALA A 38 10.61 -5.94 30.00
N VAL A 39 9.44 -5.95 30.63
CA VAL A 39 8.68 -4.77 31.02
C VAL A 39 9.32 -4.14 32.25
N VAL A 40 9.75 -2.88 32.16
CA VAL A 40 10.13 -2.07 33.33
C VAL A 40 9.30 -0.78 33.31
N ALA A 41 8.25 -0.77 34.12
CA ALA A 41 7.55 0.45 34.51
C ALA A 41 8.34 1.14 35.63
N ALA A 42 8.62 2.43 35.46
CA ALA A 42 9.10 3.28 36.55
C ALA A 42 8.52 4.70 36.39
N ALA A 43 7.50 4.98 37.20
CA ALA A 43 7.05 6.32 37.50
C ALA A 43 7.96 6.94 38.58
N VAL A 44 8.49 8.13 38.34
CA VAL A 44 8.98 9.02 39.42
C VAL A 44 8.64 10.46 39.08
N SER A 45 7.66 10.99 39.81
CA SER A 45 7.37 12.41 39.98
C SER A 45 8.41 13.07 40.87
N ALA A 46 8.90 14.26 40.50
CA ALA A 46 9.56 15.18 41.42
C ALA A 46 9.27 16.64 41.02
N ALA A 47 8.40 17.27 41.80
CA ALA A 47 8.27 18.71 41.89
C ALA A 47 9.39 19.27 42.78
N VAL A 48 10.06 20.34 42.37
CA VAL A 48 10.71 21.29 43.30
C VAL A 48 10.50 22.70 42.79
N THR A 49 9.92 23.51 43.66
CA THR A 49 9.61 24.94 43.55
C THR A 49 10.77 25.84 43.98
N ALA A 50 10.72 27.08 43.47
CA ALA A 50 11.12 28.36 44.09
C ALA A 50 12.57 28.88 43.94
N GLY A 51 12.66 30.18 43.63
CA GLY A 51 13.77 31.05 44.08
C GLY A 51 14.28 32.08 43.07
N VAL A 52 13.84 33.33 43.22
CA VAL A 52 14.28 34.57 42.52
C VAL A 52 15.68 35.03 42.98
N THR A 53 16.24 36.01 42.23
CA THR A 53 17.49 36.83 42.41
C THR A 53 18.72 36.26 41.69
N GLY A 54 19.51 36.99 40.90
CA GLY A 54 19.56 38.38 40.45
C GLY A 54 20.94 38.62 39.81
N GLU A 55 21.00 39.58 38.88
CA GLU A 55 22.18 40.28 38.30
C GLU A 55 23.32 39.57 37.53
N GLY A 56 23.53 40.04 36.28
CA GLY A 56 24.84 40.18 35.58
C GLY A 56 25.30 38.96 34.76
N ASP A 57 25.73 39.05 33.50
CA ASP A 57 26.02 40.17 32.60
C ASP A 57 26.14 39.61 31.16
N THR A 58 25.70 40.41 30.18
CA THR A 58 26.09 40.41 28.75
C THR A 58 25.91 39.18 27.82
N LYS A 59 25.00 39.39 26.84
CA LYS A 59 25.25 39.39 25.37
C LYS A 59 24.41 38.40 24.53
N ALA A 60 23.26 38.87 24.07
CA ALA A 60 22.94 39.12 22.64
C ALA A 60 21.41 39.25 22.46
N ALA A 61 20.96 40.43 22.04
CA ALA A 61 19.60 40.73 21.58
C ALA A 61 19.41 40.32 20.11
N PRO A 62 18.18 40.36 19.54
CA PRO A 62 16.86 40.19 20.15
C PRO A 62 16.03 39.09 19.47
N THR A 63 15.36 38.27 20.27
CA THR A 63 14.20 37.48 19.85
C THR A 63 12.99 38.42 19.78
N VAL A 64 12.30 38.50 18.65
CA VAL A 64 11.08 39.31 18.50
C VAL A 64 9.93 38.61 19.22
N THR A 65 9.36 39.30 20.21
CA THR A 65 8.23 38.87 21.03
C THR A 65 6.93 39.47 20.50
N VAL A 66 5.95 38.57 20.32
CA VAL A 66 4.48 38.65 20.54
C VAL A 66 3.83 40.03 20.63
N THR A 67 2.71 40.20 19.90
CA THR A 67 1.67 41.18 20.21
C THR A 67 0.50 40.48 20.91
N GLU A 68 0.20 40.91 22.14
CA GLU A 68 -1.02 40.63 22.89
C GLU A 68 -2.24 41.32 22.26
N THR A 69 -3.41 40.73 22.43
CA THR A 69 -4.68 41.47 22.51
C THR A 69 -5.46 40.99 23.72
N VAL A 70 -5.60 41.90 24.69
CA VAL A 70 -6.51 41.83 25.85
C VAL A 70 -7.90 42.31 25.42
N GLY A 71 -8.95 41.64 25.90
CA GLY A 71 -10.34 42.09 25.82
C GLY A 71 -11.14 41.57 27.02
N ASP A 72 -11.77 42.51 27.71
CA ASP A 72 -12.47 42.49 29.00
C ASP A 72 -13.51 41.38 29.31
N ASP A 73 -13.45 40.92 30.57
CA ASP A 73 -14.47 40.93 31.64
C ASP A 73 -15.99 40.74 31.32
N SER A 74 -16.57 39.62 31.76
CA SER A 74 -17.72 39.59 32.70
C SER A 74 -18.31 38.19 32.92
N ALA A 75 -18.38 37.81 34.20
CA ALA A 75 -19.45 37.11 34.93
C ALA A 75 -20.14 35.86 34.33
N ASP A 76 -20.03 34.72 35.02
CA ASP A 76 -21.02 34.24 36.02
C ASP A 76 -20.98 32.69 36.17
N ALA A 77 -21.34 32.25 37.37
CA ALA A 77 -21.11 30.92 37.95
C ALA A 77 -22.00 29.78 37.40
N ALA A 78 -21.53 28.52 37.50
CA ALA A 78 -22.18 27.44 38.29
C ALA A 78 -21.63 26.04 37.95
N SER A 79 -21.62 25.21 39.00
CA SER A 79 -21.16 23.82 39.14
C SER A 79 -22.02 22.73 38.47
N ASP A 80 -21.49 21.51 38.65
CA ASP A 80 -22.05 20.14 38.55
C ASP A 80 -21.97 19.47 37.18
N ASP A 81 -21.04 18.52 36.98
CA ASP A 81 -20.91 17.17 37.54
C ASP A 81 -21.88 16.17 36.88
N THR A 82 -21.39 14.94 36.69
CA THR A 82 -22.08 13.70 36.27
C THR A 82 -21.76 13.17 34.86
N THR A 83 -20.71 12.34 34.82
CA THR A 83 -20.72 10.94 34.29
C THR A 83 -20.35 10.67 32.82
N ALA A 84 -19.15 10.09 32.66
CA ALA A 84 -18.76 9.18 31.57
C ALA A 84 -19.47 7.81 31.67
N PRO A 85 -19.62 7.05 30.58
CA PRO A 85 -18.64 6.01 30.22
C PRO A 85 -18.33 5.99 28.71
N ALA A 86 -17.09 5.80 28.26
CA ALA A 86 -16.29 4.56 28.15
C ALA A 86 -16.70 3.61 27.01
N ASP A 87 -15.67 3.16 26.27
CA ASP A 87 -15.58 2.14 25.20
C ASP A 87 -16.23 2.47 23.83
N ASP A 88 -15.60 2.24 22.67
CA ASP A 88 -14.62 1.21 22.30
C ASP A 88 -13.47 1.79 21.47
N ALA A 89 -12.24 1.62 21.97
CA ALA A 89 -11.04 1.63 21.15
C ALA A 89 -10.82 0.19 20.66
N THR A 90 -11.20 -0.12 19.43
CA THR A 90 -10.72 -1.34 18.77
C THR A 90 -9.33 -1.07 18.23
N ASP A 91 -8.37 -1.31 19.12
CA ASP A 91 -7.01 -1.71 18.80
C ASP A 91 -7.13 -3.14 18.26
N ASP A 92 -7.11 -3.33 16.94
CA ASP A 92 -6.95 -4.67 16.38
C ASP A 92 -5.50 -4.83 15.92
N ALA A 93 -4.90 -5.84 16.54
CA ALA A 93 -3.49 -6.09 16.54
C ALA A 93 -3.03 -6.64 15.19
N THR A 94 -1.80 -6.26 14.87
CA THR A 94 -0.76 -7.06 14.21
C THR A 94 -1.13 -8.51 13.91
N ASP A 95 -1.22 -8.86 12.63
CA ASP A 95 -0.96 -10.22 12.16
C ASP A 95 0.38 -10.19 11.40
N GLU A 96 1.45 -10.64 12.06
CA GLU A 96 2.70 -10.98 11.38
C GLU A 96 2.56 -12.38 10.79
N GLY A 97 2.02 -12.45 9.57
CA GLY A 97 1.84 -13.66 8.78
C GLY A 97 2.89 -13.80 7.69
N THR A 98 3.87 -14.68 7.89
CA THR A 98 4.68 -15.21 6.78
C THR A 98 3.84 -16.24 6.01
N GLY A 99 3.10 -15.78 4.99
CA GLY A 99 2.51 -16.63 3.96
C GLY A 99 1.14 -16.17 3.42
N GLY A 100 1.13 -15.46 2.29
CA GLY A 100 -0.02 -15.38 1.39
C GLY A 100 -1.34 -14.91 2.02
N ASP A 101 -1.30 -13.90 2.88
CA ASP A 101 -2.50 -13.38 3.54
C ASP A 101 -3.48 -12.73 2.56
N VAL A 102 -4.77 -12.96 2.81
CA VAL A 102 -5.88 -12.41 2.01
C VAL A 102 -6.51 -11.26 2.78
N TYR A 103 -6.55 -10.09 2.14
CA TYR A 103 -7.00 -8.83 2.69
C TYR A 103 -8.35 -8.40 2.10
N THR A 104 -9.10 -7.59 2.84
CA THR A 104 -10.30 -6.92 2.30
C THR A 104 -9.91 -5.74 1.41
N LEU A 105 -10.81 -5.30 0.53
CA LEU A 105 -10.58 -4.13 -0.35
C LEU A 105 -10.33 -2.80 0.40
N THR A 106 -10.52 -2.75 1.72
CA THR A 106 -10.32 -1.55 2.55
C THR A 106 -9.07 -1.61 3.42
N ASP A 107 -8.37 -2.74 3.44
CA ASP A 107 -7.23 -2.93 4.33
C ASP A 107 -6.00 -2.17 3.82
N THR A 108 -5.06 -1.99 4.73
CA THR A 108 -3.72 -1.48 4.43
C THR A 108 -2.71 -2.58 4.75
N VAL A 109 -1.89 -2.94 3.77
CA VAL A 109 -0.89 -3.99 3.88
C VAL A 109 0.49 -3.36 3.96
N ALA A 110 1.26 -3.73 4.98
CA ALA A 110 2.66 -3.37 5.09
C ALA A 110 3.54 -4.49 4.51
N TYR A 111 4.55 -4.11 3.74
CA TYR A 111 5.55 -5.00 3.16
C TYR A 111 6.83 -4.93 4.00
N GLU A 112 7.70 -5.94 3.88
CA GLU A 112 8.94 -6.07 4.66
C GLU A 112 9.90 -4.87 4.52
N ASN A 113 9.77 -4.09 3.45
CA ASN A 113 10.60 -2.92 3.14
C ASN A 113 10.03 -1.58 3.68
N ASP A 114 9.12 -1.62 4.67
CA ASP A 114 8.43 -0.47 5.26
C ASP A 114 7.57 0.32 4.25
N VAL A 115 7.17 -0.32 3.15
CA VAL A 115 6.20 0.22 2.20
C VAL A 115 4.81 -0.27 2.59
N ALA A 116 3.81 0.59 2.54
CA ALA A 116 2.42 0.22 2.76
C ALA A 116 1.58 0.48 1.51
N VAL A 117 0.69 -0.47 1.18
CA VAL A 117 -0.28 -0.37 0.09
C VAL A 117 -1.69 -0.39 0.66
N SER A 118 -2.57 0.45 0.11
CA SER A 118 -4.01 0.40 0.40
C SER A 118 -4.80 0.70 -0.88
N LEU A 119 -5.99 0.11 -0.98
CA LEU A 119 -6.91 0.31 -2.10
C LEU A 119 -8.07 1.19 -1.67
N SER A 120 -8.53 2.07 -2.56
CA SER A 120 -9.64 2.97 -2.26
C SER A 120 -10.37 3.45 -3.51
N GLY A 121 -11.53 4.08 -3.33
CA GLY A 121 -12.21 4.78 -4.42
C GLY A 121 -12.84 3.89 -5.48
N PHE A 122 -13.17 2.64 -5.16
CA PHE A 122 -13.81 1.67 -6.06
C PHE A 122 -15.09 2.22 -6.71
N ARG A 123 -15.14 2.31 -8.04
CA ARG A 123 -16.32 2.75 -8.81
C ARG A 123 -16.39 2.00 -10.13
N ARG A 124 -17.60 1.72 -10.63
CA ARG A 124 -17.79 1.16 -11.97
C ARG A 124 -17.72 2.24 -13.04
N ALA A 125 -17.17 1.91 -14.19
CA ALA A 125 -17.07 2.78 -15.36
C ALA A 125 -17.01 1.94 -16.65
N VAL A 126 -16.99 2.63 -17.80
CA VAL A 126 -16.80 2.05 -19.13
C VAL A 126 -15.62 2.76 -19.79
N SER A 127 -14.67 2.01 -20.32
CA SER A 127 -13.47 2.59 -20.94
C SER A 127 -13.82 3.34 -22.23
N SER A 128 -12.99 4.31 -22.60
CA SER A 128 -13.18 5.11 -23.81
C SER A 128 -13.01 4.25 -25.09
N GLN A 129 -13.37 4.83 -26.23
CA GLN A 129 -13.10 4.22 -27.54
C GLN A 129 -11.61 4.23 -27.93
N TYR A 130 -10.78 4.95 -27.18
CA TYR A 130 -9.32 5.00 -27.38
C TYR A 130 -8.56 4.19 -26.33
N ALA A 131 -9.29 3.52 -25.44
CA ALA A 131 -8.74 2.69 -24.40
C ALA A 131 -8.31 1.32 -24.92
N ALA A 132 -7.50 0.64 -24.12
CA ALA A 132 -7.21 -0.78 -24.27
C ALA A 132 -7.59 -1.51 -22.97
N PRO A 133 -8.57 -2.44 -23.01
CA PRO A 133 -9.55 -2.67 -24.08
C PRO A 133 -10.55 -1.49 -24.24
N GLU A 134 -11.08 -1.31 -25.46
CA GLU A 134 -12.05 -0.25 -25.78
C GLU A 134 -13.46 -0.57 -25.26
N ASN A 135 -14.26 0.45 -24.92
CA ASN A 135 -15.68 0.33 -24.57
C ASN A 135 -16.03 -0.80 -23.57
N THR A 136 -15.13 -1.06 -22.63
CA THR A 136 -15.17 -2.24 -21.74
C THR A 136 -15.62 -1.85 -20.35
N ASP A 137 -16.52 -2.63 -19.75
CA ASP A 137 -16.96 -2.43 -18.36
C ASP A 137 -15.83 -2.77 -17.39
N TYR A 138 -15.58 -1.88 -16.44
CA TYR A 138 -14.47 -2.03 -15.52
C TYR A 138 -14.74 -1.43 -14.14
N VAL A 139 -13.94 -1.82 -13.17
CA VAL A 139 -13.84 -1.15 -11.88
C VAL A 139 -12.60 -0.28 -11.83
N ARG A 140 -12.80 1.01 -11.54
CA ARG A 140 -11.74 1.97 -11.23
C ARG A 140 -11.49 1.99 -9.73
N PHE A 141 -10.24 2.05 -9.33
CA PHE A 141 -9.82 2.29 -7.95
C PHE A 141 -8.49 3.04 -7.91
N THR A 142 -8.03 3.39 -6.72
CA THR A 142 -6.74 4.00 -6.47
C THR A 142 -5.88 3.06 -5.64
N VAL A 143 -4.69 2.77 -6.13
CA VAL A 143 -3.61 2.13 -5.38
C VAL A 143 -2.80 3.22 -4.70
N LYS A 144 -2.87 3.30 -3.38
CA LYS A 144 -2.07 4.23 -2.60
C LYS A 144 -0.84 3.50 -2.07
N ILE A 145 0.34 4.00 -2.42
CA ILE A 145 1.62 3.47 -1.97
C ILE A 145 2.25 4.51 -1.05
N LYS A 146 2.65 4.10 0.16
CA LYS A 146 3.34 4.95 1.13
C LYS A 146 4.69 4.32 1.45
N ASN A 147 5.77 5.02 1.14
CA ASN A 147 7.11 4.62 1.52
C ASN A 147 7.42 5.19 2.91
N SER A 148 7.27 4.39 3.97
CA SER A 148 7.62 4.78 5.34
C SER A 148 9.07 4.41 5.71
N GLY A 149 9.76 3.70 4.83
CA GLY A 149 11.15 3.31 5.00
C GLY A 149 12.12 4.47 4.87
N SER A 150 13.41 4.14 5.00
CA SER A 150 14.51 5.11 4.93
C SER A 150 15.14 5.24 3.53
N LYS A 151 14.83 4.33 2.61
CA LYS A 151 15.37 4.29 1.24
C LYS A 151 14.35 4.80 0.23
N THR A 152 14.84 5.24 -0.92
CA THR A 152 13.97 5.53 -2.07
C THR A 152 13.43 4.22 -2.66
N LEU A 153 12.12 4.17 -2.89
CA LEU A 153 11.43 3.06 -3.56
C LEU A 153 11.39 3.31 -5.07
N ASP A 154 11.72 2.31 -5.88
CA ASP A 154 11.54 2.37 -7.33
C ASP A 154 10.14 1.86 -7.70
N THR A 155 9.22 2.78 -8.01
CA THR A 155 7.82 2.42 -8.25
C THR A 155 7.56 1.97 -9.69
N THR A 156 8.57 1.99 -10.56
CA THR A 156 8.47 1.48 -11.94
C THR A 156 8.16 -0.03 -11.97
N GLY A 157 8.47 -0.74 -10.88
CA GLY A 157 8.15 -2.15 -10.69
C GLY A 157 6.75 -2.45 -10.16
N LEU A 158 5.89 -1.44 -9.96
CA LEU A 158 4.52 -1.66 -9.49
C LEU A 158 3.78 -2.63 -10.41
N THR A 159 3.28 -3.72 -9.84
CA THR A 159 2.43 -4.69 -10.53
C THR A 159 1.06 -4.75 -9.87
N VAL A 160 0.01 -4.70 -10.68
CA VAL A 160 -1.38 -4.86 -10.24
C VAL A 160 -2.07 -5.82 -11.20
N ASN A 161 -2.48 -6.97 -10.68
CA ASN A 161 -3.21 -7.99 -11.44
C ASN A 161 -4.59 -8.18 -10.84
N CYS A 162 -5.58 -8.51 -11.68
CA CYS A 162 -6.95 -8.67 -11.24
C CYS A 162 -7.54 -9.98 -11.74
N SER A 163 -8.47 -10.53 -10.95
CA SER A 163 -9.37 -11.60 -11.35
C SER A 163 -10.75 -11.37 -10.74
N TYR A 164 -11.80 -11.96 -11.32
CA TYR A 164 -13.17 -11.75 -10.86
C TYR A 164 -14.00 -13.04 -10.84
N GLY A 165 -15.06 -13.00 -10.05
CA GLY A 165 -15.97 -14.14 -9.87
C GLY A 165 -15.39 -15.25 -8.99
N GLU A 166 -16.25 -16.16 -8.56
CA GLU A 166 -15.86 -17.29 -7.71
C GLU A 166 -14.98 -18.32 -8.46
N ASP A 167 -15.13 -18.37 -9.79
CA ASP A 167 -14.33 -19.23 -10.67
C ASP A 167 -12.95 -18.65 -11.03
N GLY A 168 -12.63 -17.43 -10.58
CA GLY A 168 -11.31 -16.81 -10.75
C GLY A 168 -10.98 -16.42 -12.20
N HIS A 169 -11.94 -15.85 -12.92
CA HIS A 169 -11.71 -15.37 -14.29
C HIS A 169 -10.64 -14.28 -14.32
N SER A 170 -9.69 -14.39 -15.26
CA SER A 170 -8.67 -13.35 -15.45
C SER A 170 -9.32 -12.04 -15.89
N SER A 171 -8.83 -10.92 -15.33
CA SER A 171 -9.20 -9.56 -15.73
C SER A 171 -8.05 -8.91 -16.45
N GLU A 172 -8.35 -8.18 -17.53
CA GLU A 172 -7.39 -7.29 -18.15
C GLU A 172 -7.31 -5.96 -17.40
N SER A 173 -6.15 -5.30 -17.44
CA SER A 173 -6.00 -3.92 -16.97
C SER A 173 -6.51 -2.95 -18.03
N ILE A 174 -7.18 -1.88 -17.60
CA ILE A 174 -7.67 -0.83 -18.48
C ILE A 174 -6.59 0.25 -18.62
N PHE A 175 -6.16 0.52 -19.85
CA PHE A 175 -5.32 1.65 -20.21
C PHE A 175 -6.16 2.68 -20.96
N ASP A 176 -6.36 3.86 -20.38
CA ASP A 176 -7.25 4.90 -20.88
C ASP A 176 -6.80 6.28 -20.41
N SER A 177 -5.93 6.91 -21.22
CA SER A 177 -5.34 8.22 -20.89
C SER A 177 -6.38 9.34 -20.75
N GLU A 178 -7.53 9.27 -21.44
CA GLU A 178 -8.61 10.25 -21.30
C GLU A 178 -9.23 10.21 -19.89
N HIS A 179 -9.18 9.04 -19.25
CA HIS A 179 -9.61 8.84 -17.88
C HIS A 179 -8.42 8.77 -16.89
N GLY A 180 -7.20 9.09 -17.30
CA GLY A 180 -6.00 9.06 -16.45
C GLY A 180 -5.68 7.66 -15.91
N LEU A 181 -5.87 6.63 -16.75
CA LEU A 181 -5.45 5.26 -16.51
C LEU A 181 -4.23 4.95 -17.39
N ASP A 182 -3.08 5.50 -17.00
CA ASP A 182 -1.84 5.44 -17.80
C ASP A 182 -0.95 4.24 -17.43
N GLY A 183 -1.42 3.38 -16.51
CA GLY A 183 -0.66 2.26 -15.98
C GLY A 183 0.20 2.62 -14.76
N GLY A 184 1.32 1.92 -14.62
CA GLY A 184 2.25 2.09 -13.49
C GLY A 184 2.96 3.45 -13.48
N PRO A 185 3.37 3.95 -12.30
CA PRO A 185 4.12 5.19 -12.20
C PRO A 185 5.55 5.04 -12.73
N ASP A 186 5.97 5.95 -13.61
CA ASP A 186 7.37 6.03 -14.08
C ASP A 186 8.19 6.98 -13.19
N THR A 187 8.39 6.59 -11.93
CA THR A 187 9.10 7.44 -10.96
C THR A 187 9.73 6.66 -9.81
N LYS A 188 10.43 7.41 -8.95
CA LYS A 188 10.95 6.93 -7.67
C LYS A 188 10.28 7.67 -6.52
N LEU A 189 9.84 6.93 -5.52
CA LEU A 189 9.15 7.46 -4.34
C LEU A 189 10.12 7.60 -3.16
N LEU A 190 10.43 8.84 -2.78
CA LEU A 190 11.29 9.14 -1.64
C LEU A 190 10.69 8.65 -0.32
N ALA A 191 11.56 8.40 0.66
CA ALA A 191 11.20 8.12 2.04
C ALA A 191 10.22 9.15 2.61
N GLY A 192 9.23 8.67 3.37
CA GLY A 192 8.17 9.47 3.99
C GLY A 192 7.10 9.99 3.04
N ARG A 193 7.17 9.68 1.73
CA ARG A 193 6.19 10.16 0.75
C ARG A 193 5.15 9.10 0.39
N SER A 194 4.06 9.56 -0.22
CA SER A 194 3.03 8.70 -0.79
C SER A 194 2.72 9.10 -2.23
N ILE A 195 2.26 8.13 -3.02
CA ILE A 195 1.72 8.32 -4.36
C ILE A 195 0.37 7.61 -4.46
N ASN A 196 -0.55 8.18 -5.24
CA ASN A 196 -1.85 7.61 -5.57
C ASN A 196 -1.83 7.27 -7.05
N VAL A 197 -1.99 5.99 -7.39
CA VAL A 197 -1.97 5.50 -8.76
C VAL A 197 -3.40 5.07 -9.12
N PRO A 198 -4.07 5.76 -10.05
CA PRO A 198 -5.36 5.31 -10.57
C PRO A 198 -5.17 4.00 -11.35
N TRP A 199 -6.03 3.02 -11.07
CA TRP A 199 -6.02 1.73 -11.77
C TRP A 199 -7.42 1.36 -12.23
N GLY A 200 -7.49 0.57 -13.28
CA GLY A 200 -8.73 0.00 -13.80
C GLY A 200 -8.54 -1.47 -14.12
N CYS A 201 -9.48 -2.30 -13.70
CA CYS A 201 -9.53 -3.71 -14.03
C CYS A 201 -10.88 -4.05 -14.65
N GLU A 202 -10.87 -4.76 -15.78
CA GLU A 202 -12.07 -5.31 -16.41
C GLU A 202 -12.95 -6.01 -15.36
N LEU A 203 -14.24 -5.66 -15.37
CA LEU A 203 -15.21 -6.30 -14.52
C LEU A 203 -16.56 -6.25 -15.24
N PRO A 204 -17.05 -7.37 -15.78
CA PRO A 204 -18.36 -7.41 -16.44
C PRO A 204 -19.46 -6.82 -15.55
N LYS A 205 -20.49 -6.20 -16.15
CA LYS A 205 -21.56 -5.50 -15.40
C LYS A 205 -22.19 -6.33 -14.26
N ALA A 206 -22.30 -7.64 -14.46
CA ALA A 206 -22.88 -8.56 -13.48
C ALA A 206 -21.87 -9.06 -12.44
N GLY A 207 -20.56 -8.94 -12.72
CA GLY A 207 -19.49 -9.36 -11.83
C GLY A 207 -19.37 -8.44 -10.64
N LYS A 208 -19.33 -9.00 -9.42
CA LYS A 208 -19.27 -8.24 -8.16
C LYS A 208 -18.06 -8.57 -7.32
N LEU A 209 -17.64 -9.83 -7.30
CA LEU A 209 -16.45 -10.28 -6.58
C LEU A 209 -15.21 -10.01 -7.43
N ILE A 210 -14.22 -9.35 -6.86
CA ILE A 210 -12.91 -9.10 -7.47
C ILE A 210 -11.80 -9.49 -6.50
N GLN A 211 -10.73 -10.06 -7.04
CA GLN A 211 -9.44 -10.22 -6.39
C GLN A 211 -8.42 -9.33 -7.11
N ILE A 212 -7.57 -8.66 -6.33
CA ILE A 212 -6.56 -7.72 -6.79
C ILE A 212 -5.26 -8.08 -6.11
N GLU A 213 -4.25 -8.39 -6.90
CA GLU A 213 -2.91 -8.69 -6.43
C GLU A 213 -2.02 -7.47 -6.67
N VAL A 214 -1.37 -6.97 -5.62
CA VAL A 214 -0.51 -5.78 -5.73
C VAL A 214 0.87 -6.09 -5.21
N SER A 215 1.89 -5.73 -5.99
CA SER A 215 3.28 -5.64 -5.54
C SER A 215 3.84 -4.26 -5.84
N PRO A 216 4.36 -3.52 -4.83
CA PRO A 216 4.80 -2.13 -5.00
C PRO A 216 6.12 -1.99 -5.78
N ASP A 217 6.90 -3.06 -5.90
CA ASP A 217 8.17 -3.13 -6.62
C ASP A 217 8.46 -4.56 -7.13
N MET A 218 9.60 -4.78 -7.77
CA MET A 218 9.95 -6.09 -8.33
C MET A 218 10.46 -7.11 -7.29
N GLU A 219 10.76 -6.67 -6.06
CA GLU A 219 11.36 -7.50 -5.01
C GLU A 219 10.32 -8.01 -4.01
N SER A 220 9.19 -7.32 -3.92
CA SER A 220 8.10 -7.60 -2.99
C SER A 220 7.18 -8.71 -3.50
N GLU A 221 6.75 -9.60 -2.60
CA GLU A 221 5.67 -10.55 -2.87
C GLU A 221 4.33 -9.83 -3.00
N SER A 222 3.43 -10.32 -3.87
CA SER A 222 2.12 -9.70 -4.04
C SER A 222 1.22 -9.89 -2.82
N ALA A 223 0.62 -8.81 -2.35
CA ALA A 223 -0.51 -8.87 -1.41
C ALA A 223 -1.81 -9.11 -2.19
N ILE A 224 -2.71 -9.93 -1.63
CA ILE A 224 -3.97 -10.31 -2.28
C ILE A 224 -5.13 -9.62 -1.57
N PHE A 225 -5.83 -8.73 -2.27
CA PHE A 225 -7.03 -8.06 -1.80
C PHE A 225 -8.25 -8.68 -2.46
N THR A 226 -9.32 -8.96 -1.73
CA THR A 226 -10.56 -9.48 -2.30
C THR A 226 -11.80 -8.85 -1.68
N GLY A 227 -12.88 -8.77 -2.45
CA GLY A 227 -14.16 -8.31 -1.93
C GLY A 227 -15.17 -7.98 -3.00
N THR A 228 -16.33 -7.48 -2.55
CA THR A 228 -17.45 -7.15 -3.42
C THR A 228 -17.45 -5.66 -3.80
N VAL A 229 -17.50 -5.36 -5.09
CA VAL A 229 -17.68 -4.02 -5.64
C VAL A 229 -19.15 -3.81 -6.00
N LYS A 230 -19.71 -2.69 -5.51
CA LYS A 230 -21.09 -2.28 -5.80
C LYS A 230 -21.17 -1.61 -7.17
#